data_AF-A0A2I0JYQ4-F1
#
_entry.id   AF-A0A2I0JYQ4-F1
#
_cell.length_a   1.000
_cell.length_b   1.000
_cell.length_c   1.000
_cell.angle_alpha   90.00
_cell.angle_beta   90.00
_cell.angle_gamma   90.00
#
_symmetry.space_group_name_H-M   'P 1'
#
loop_
_entity.id
_entity.type
_entity.pdbx_description
1 polymer ?
#
loop_
_entity_poly.entity_id
_entity_poly.type
_entity_poly.pdbx_seq_one_letter_code
_entity_poly.pdbx_strand_id
1 'polypeptide(L)'
;MDSAPLISLEFNINRFDPSSKDIIYEGDAHPSVGVIDITDAECLCRVGRITYSERVRLWDSKSREVSDITSHFRFVIDTRGKPYRQYGAGFAFSLPPQDFKFG
;
A
#
# COMPACT_ATOMS: atom_id res chain seq x y z
N MET A 1 -14.33 20.56 -29.25
CA MET A 1 -13.62 20.49 -27.97
C MET A 1 -13.38 19.01 -27.73
N ASP A 2 -12.14 18.54 -27.84
CA ASP A 2 -11.82 17.15 -27.52
C ASP A 2 -11.99 16.95 -26.01
N SER A 3 -12.86 16.02 -25.62
CA SER A 3 -12.91 15.51 -24.25
C SER A 3 -11.56 14.86 -23.94
N ALA A 4 -10.90 15.27 -22.86
CA ALA A 4 -9.75 14.55 -22.36
C ALA A 4 -10.15 13.08 -22.09
N PRO A 5 -9.31 12.09 -22.43
CA PRO A 5 -9.63 10.69 -22.16
C PRO A 5 -9.82 10.50 -20.65
N LEU A 6 -10.89 9.79 -20.28
CA LEU A 6 -11.10 9.36 -18.90
C LEU A 6 -9.96 8.41 -18.52
N ILE A 7 -9.16 8.81 -17.53
CA ILE A 7 -8.08 7.99 -16.97
C ILE A 7 -8.67 7.25 -15.78
N SER A 8 -8.85 5.94 -15.91
CA SER A 8 -9.25 5.03 -14.83
C SER A 8 -8.14 4.01 -14.59
N LEU A 9 -7.85 3.71 -13.34
CA LEU A 9 -6.92 2.68 -12.92
C LEU A 9 -7.66 1.70 -12.03
N GLU A 10 -7.65 0.42 -12.41
CA GLU A 10 -8.27 -0.66 -11.67
C GLU A 10 -7.29 -1.81 -11.54
N PHE A 11 -7.14 -2.35 -10.33
CA PHE A 11 -6.34 -3.54 -10.09
C PHE A 11 -6.98 -4.40 -9.00
N ASN A 12 -6.76 -5.71 -9.10
CA ASN A 12 -7.19 -6.68 -8.09
C ASN A 12 -6.09 -7.72 -7.86
N ILE A 13 -5.47 -7.68 -6.67
CA ILE A 13 -4.40 -8.60 -6.28
C ILE A 13 -4.94 -9.53 -5.21
N ASN A 14 -5.24 -10.77 -5.60
CA ASN A 14 -5.76 -11.80 -4.69
C ASN A 14 -4.64 -12.66 -4.07
N ARG A 15 -3.42 -12.59 -4.63
CA ARG A 15 -2.24 -13.32 -4.16
C ARG A 15 -0.98 -12.57 -4.53
N PHE A 16 -0.08 -12.38 -3.59
CA PHE A 16 1.18 -11.68 -3.80
C PHE A 16 2.28 -12.63 -4.26
N ASP A 17 2.74 -12.44 -5.49
CA ASP A 17 3.84 -13.18 -6.10
C ASP A 17 5.16 -12.41 -5.90
N PRO A 18 6.20 -13.00 -5.29
CA PRO A 18 7.52 -12.37 -5.14
C PRO A 18 8.19 -11.95 -6.46
N SER A 19 7.77 -12.52 -7.60
CA SER A 19 8.28 -12.18 -8.93
C SER A 19 7.52 -11.03 -9.61
N SER A 20 6.35 -10.64 -9.08
CA SER A 20 5.57 -9.51 -9.60
C SER A 20 6.29 -8.19 -9.36
N LYS A 21 6.18 -7.28 -10.34
CA LYS A 21 6.70 -5.90 -10.27
C LYS A 21 5.61 -4.88 -9.95
N ASP A 22 4.40 -5.35 -9.66
CA ASP A 22 3.24 -4.50 -9.40
C ASP A 22 3.32 -3.88 -8.00
N ILE A 23 4.08 -4.49 -7.09
CA ILE A 23 4.26 -4.03 -5.72
C ILE A 23 5.74 -3.75 -5.45
N ILE A 24 6.01 -2.58 -4.92
CA ILE A 24 7.31 -2.17 -4.40
C ILE A 24 7.31 -2.42 -2.90
N TYR A 25 8.32 -3.14 -2.41
CA TYR A 25 8.51 -3.47 -1.01
C TYR A 25 9.64 -2.62 -0.43
N GLU A 26 9.40 -2.02 0.74
CA GLU A 26 10.36 -1.18 1.43
C GLU A 26 10.38 -1.48 2.93
N GLY A 27 11.52 -1.21 3.57
CA GLY A 27 11.76 -1.56 4.96
C GLY A 27 11.68 -3.06 5.16
N ASP A 28 10.84 -3.47 6.10
CA ASP A 28 10.66 -4.88 6.46
C ASP A 28 9.67 -5.65 5.62
N ALA A 29 8.93 -4.97 4.74
CA ALA A 29 7.87 -5.62 4.00
C ALA A 29 8.45 -6.66 3.05
N HIS A 30 7.88 -7.87 3.05
CA HIS A 30 8.23 -8.89 2.09
C HIS A 30 7.03 -9.79 1.75
N PRO A 31 7.00 -10.38 0.54
CA PRO A 31 5.99 -11.37 0.20
C PRO A 31 6.22 -12.66 1.00
N SER A 32 5.14 -13.32 1.39
CA SER A 32 5.14 -14.53 2.21
C SER A 32 3.97 -15.41 1.81
N VAL A 33 4.22 -16.52 1.11
CA VAL A 33 3.21 -17.54 0.73
C VAL A 33 1.88 -16.93 0.19
N GLY A 34 1.97 -15.95 -0.71
CA GLY A 34 0.78 -15.33 -1.32
C GLY A 34 0.14 -14.20 -0.51
N VAL A 35 0.65 -13.88 0.67
CA VAL A 35 0.35 -12.67 1.46
C VAL A 35 1.58 -11.76 1.52
N ILE A 36 1.48 -10.66 2.25
CA ILE A 36 2.59 -9.76 2.56
C ILE A 36 2.72 -9.70 4.07
N ASP A 37 3.93 -9.97 4.56
CA ASP A 37 4.31 -9.64 5.92
C ASP A 37 4.86 -8.21 5.90
N ILE A 38 4.11 -7.27 6.47
CA ILE A 38 4.47 -5.84 6.45
C ILE A 38 5.50 -5.52 7.55
N THR A 39 5.49 -6.25 8.66
CA THR A 39 6.39 -6.06 9.80
C THR A 39 6.78 -7.40 10.41
N ASP A 40 8.01 -7.52 10.90
CA ASP A 40 8.42 -8.66 11.73
C ASP A 40 7.84 -8.53 13.16
N ALA A 41 7.10 -9.55 13.60
CA ALA A 41 6.48 -9.61 14.92
C ALA A 41 7.48 -9.93 16.07
N GLU A 42 8.68 -10.41 15.76
CA GLU A 42 9.70 -10.72 16.75
C GLU A 42 10.59 -9.53 17.11
N CYS A 43 10.62 -8.51 16.27
CA CYS A 43 11.43 -7.32 16.50
C CYS A 43 10.55 -6.08 16.73
N LEU A 44 10.84 -5.34 17.79
CA LEU A 44 10.15 -4.09 18.08
C LEU A 44 10.62 -2.99 17.11
N CYS A 45 9.76 -1.99 16.90
CA CYS A 45 10.07 -0.78 16.12
C CYS A 45 10.39 -1.02 14.63
N ARG A 46 9.79 -2.06 14.04
CA ARG A 46 9.93 -2.35 12.62
C ARG A 46 8.85 -1.65 11.81
N VAL A 47 9.24 -1.16 10.64
CA VAL A 47 8.36 -0.48 9.69
C VAL A 47 8.61 -1.13 8.33
N GLY A 48 7.55 -1.64 7.73
CA GLY A 48 7.55 -1.98 6.33
C GLY A 48 6.44 -1.25 5.62
N ARG A 49 6.66 -1.06 4.32
CA ARG A 49 5.73 -0.38 3.43
C ARG A 49 5.63 -1.15 2.14
N ILE A 50 4.42 -1.16 1.60
CA ILE A 50 4.16 -1.63 0.25
C ILE A 50 3.48 -0.53 -0.54
N THR A 51 3.89 -0.40 -1.80
CA THR A 51 3.37 0.62 -2.71
C THR A 51 3.04 -0.04 -4.04
N TYR A 52 1.86 0.22 -4.59
CA TYR A 52 1.55 -0.18 -5.97
C TYR A 52 2.44 0.61 -6.94
N SER A 53 3.03 -0.06 -7.93
CA SER A 53 4.10 0.52 -8.74
C SER A 53 3.59 1.54 -9.77
N GLU A 54 2.32 1.45 -10.19
CA GLU A 54 1.72 2.42 -11.08
C GLU A 54 1.23 3.67 -10.35
N ARG A 55 1.26 4.80 -11.06
CA ARG A 55 0.86 6.11 -10.51
C ARG A 55 -0.64 6.29 -10.65
N VAL A 56 -1.27 6.69 -9.55
CA VAL A 56 -2.67 7.11 -9.54
C VAL A 56 -2.76 8.61 -9.76
N ARG A 57 -3.50 9.03 -10.79
CA ARG A 57 -3.83 10.44 -10.99
C ARG A 57 -5.01 10.81 -10.09
N LEU A 58 -4.77 11.61 -9.05
CA LEU A 58 -5.82 12.01 -8.10
C LEU A 58 -6.65 13.21 -8.58
N TRP A 59 -6.06 14.09 -9.40
CA TRP A 59 -6.74 15.27 -9.94
C TRP A 59 -6.03 15.82 -11.20
N ASP A 60 -6.74 16.63 -11.97
CA ASP A 60 -6.23 17.40 -13.11
C ASP A 60 -6.37 18.90 -12.84
N SER A 61 -5.26 19.64 -12.91
CA SER A 61 -5.26 21.08 -12.63
C SER A 61 -5.86 21.95 -13.73
N LYS A 62 -5.86 21.47 -14.99
CA LYS A 62 -6.43 22.15 -16.16
C LYS A 62 -7.94 21.96 -16.21
N SER A 63 -8.42 20.72 -16.08
CA SER A 63 -9.87 20.41 -16.13
C SER A 63 -10.57 20.60 -14.79
N ARG A 64 -9.82 20.67 -13.67
CA ARG A 64 -10.34 20.70 -12.28
C ARG A 64 -11.08 19.43 -11.87
N GLU A 65 -10.94 18.35 -12.63
CA GLU A 65 -11.51 17.05 -12.31
C GLU A 65 -10.70 16.37 -11.18
N VAL A 66 -11.41 15.64 -10.34
CA VAL A 66 -10.86 14.86 -9.22
C VAL A 66 -11.32 13.42 -9.40
N SER A 67 -10.45 12.47 -9.06
CA SER A 67 -10.73 11.05 -9.19
C SER A 67 -11.53 10.53 -8.01
N ASP A 68 -12.56 9.74 -8.29
CA ASP A 68 -13.21 8.91 -7.28
C ASP A 68 -12.34 7.67 -6.99
N ILE A 69 -12.17 7.34 -5.72
CA ILE A 69 -11.29 6.25 -5.28
C ILE A 69 -12.11 5.28 -4.45
N THR A 70 -12.16 4.03 -4.90
CA THR A 70 -12.69 2.90 -4.13
C THR A 70 -11.56 1.90 -3.93
N SER A 71 -11.32 1.52 -2.67
CA SER A 71 -10.32 0.51 -2.32
C SER A 71 -10.91 -0.46 -1.33
N HIS A 72 -10.58 -1.74 -1.51
CA HIS A 72 -10.92 -2.81 -0.59
C HIS A 72 -9.68 -3.66 -0.35
N PHE A 73 -9.27 -3.77 0.90
CA PHE A 73 -8.13 -4.57 1.31
C PHE A 73 -8.46 -5.34 2.58
N ARG A 74 -7.76 -6.46 2.76
CA ARG A 74 -7.84 -7.28 3.96
C ARG A 74 -6.46 -7.33 4.61
N PHE A 75 -6.42 -7.12 5.92
CA PHE A 75 -5.20 -7.26 6.71
C PHE A 75 -5.51 -8.05 7.98
N VAL A 76 -4.46 -8.58 8.61
CA VAL A 76 -4.51 -9.25 9.90
C VAL A 76 -3.41 -8.64 10.76
N ILE A 77 -3.74 -8.26 11.99
CA ILE A 77 -2.75 -7.93 13.02
C ILE A 77 -2.69 -9.12 13.96
N ASP A 78 -1.62 -9.89 13.87
CA ASP A 78 -1.34 -10.99 14.79
C ASP A 78 -0.36 -10.52 15.87
N THR A 79 -0.83 -10.44 17.11
CA THR A 79 0.00 -10.06 18.26
C THR A 79 0.80 -11.22 18.83
N ARG A 80 0.63 -12.45 18.31
CA ARG A 80 1.30 -13.68 18.74
C ARG A 80 1.23 -13.92 20.26
N GLY A 81 0.17 -13.45 20.90
CA GLY A 81 -0.02 -13.55 22.36
C GLY A 81 0.91 -12.66 23.18
N LYS A 82 1.56 -11.64 22.60
CA LYS A 82 2.41 -10.71 23.35
C LYS A 82 1.59 -10.01 24.45
N PRO A 83 2.18 -9.78 25.65
CA PRO A 83 1.48 -9.15 26.77
C PRO A 83 0.91 -7.77 26.45
N TYR A 84 -0.09 -7.35 27.23
CA TYR A 84 -0.61 -5.98 27.19
C TYR A 84 0.54 -4.95 27.25
N ARG A 85 0.52 -3.98 26.32
CA ARG A 85 1.55 -2.95 26.11
C ARG A 85 2.87 -3.42 25.47
N GLN A 86 2.96 -4.66 25.02
CA GLN A 86 4.11 -5.19 24.26
C GLN A 86 3.77 -5.45 22.79
N TYR A 87 2.71 -4.84 22.29
CA TYR A 87 2.29 -4.88 20.89
C TYR A 87 1.90 -3.48 20.41
N GLY A 88 2.13 -3.22 19.13
CA GLY A 88 1.97 -1.93 18.46
C GLY A 88 2.83 -1.91 17.20
N ALA A 89 2.75 -0.89 16.33
CA ALA A 89 1.92 0.31 16.46
C ALA A 89 0.57 0.21 15.72
N GLY A 90 0.52 -0.34 14.50
CA GLY A 90 -0.70 -0.47 13.73
C GLY A 90 -0.47 -0.56 12.22
N PHE A 91 -1.52 -0.29 11.45
CA PHE A 91 -1.55 -0.29 9.99
C PHE A 91 -2.18 1.00 9.46
N ALA A 92 -1.73 1.48 8.30
CA ALA A 92 -2.32 2.64 7.63
C ALA A 92 -2.34 2.47 6.11
N PHE A 93 -3.40 2.99 5.48
CA PHE A 93 -3.48 3.20 4.03
C PHE A 93 -3.20 4.68 3.74
N SER A 94 -2.40 4.96 2.70
CA SER A 94 -2.01 6.33 2.35
C SER A 94 -1.87 6.53 0.84
N LEU A 95 -2.04 7.77 0.40
CA LEU A 95 -1.85 8.22 -0.99
C LEU A 95 -0.86 9.39 -1.00
N PRO A 96 0.46 9.10 -0.92
CA PRO A 96 1.46 10.16 -0.84
C PRO A 96 1.72 10.84 -2.20
N PRO A 97 2.30 12.05 -2.21
CA PRO A 97 2.87 12.65 -3.41
C PRO A 97 3.87 11.72 -4.09
N GLN A 98 4.02 11.87 -5.40
CA GLN A 98 4.83 10.98 -6.23
C GLN A 98 6.33 10.97 -5.87
N ASP A 99 6.82 12.08 -5.32
CA ASP A 99 8.20 12.31 -4.90
C ASP A 99 8.40 12.09 -3.39
N PHE A 100 7.39 11.55 -2.70
CA PHE A 100 7.49 11.27 -1.29
C PHE A 100 8.54 10.20 -1.01
N LYS A 101 9.60 10.57 -0.28
CA LYS A 101 10.58 9.65 0.28
C LYS A 101 10.34 9.54 1.78
N PHE A 102 10.10 8.32 2.27
CA PHE A 102 10.19 8.06 3.70
C PHE A 102 11.68 7.88 4.03
N GLY A 103 12.17 8.67 4.99
CA GLY A 103 13.55 8.62 5.49
C GLY A 103 13.74 7.56 6.56
#